data_AF-A0A6A3RMU0-F1
#
_entry.id   AF-A0A6A3RMU0-F1
#
_cell.length_a   1.000
_cell.length_b   1.000
_cell.length_c   1.000
_cell.angle_alpha   90.00
_cell.angle_beta   90.00
_cell.angle_gamma   90.00
#
_symmetry.space_group_name_H-M   'P 1'
#
loop_
_entity.id
_entity.type
_entity.pdbx_description
1 polymer ?
#
loop_
_entity_poly.entity_id
_entity_poly.type
_entity_poly.pdbx_seq_one_letter_code
_entity_poly.pdbx_strand_id
1 'polypeptide(L)'
;MKYMDSLRSLSDHCRIETEVNLQTVAEAYGLRTPPIEANNNEVDVAQVAFLSKLATSSGLPLPDFVRLVRGQTDADPRPNKDLYEFPRPHNPAVHELWHRWNDVIAHGVVPEWLPTRPGQQQGRSSNHTSINDHLPKVRQHICKGQRDGRYLVVQAELLEQWPEVFVSPVGVVDKAGADGPDIRLINDYSFPEGSSVNDFTDQTGDHL
;
A
#
# COMPACT_ATOMS: atom_id res chain seq x y z
N MET A 1 -10.20 12.73 -25.85
CA MET A 1 -11.15 11.60 -25.74
C MET A 1 -10.47 10.25 -25.94
N LYS A 2 -9.82 9.98 -27.10
CA LYS A 2 -9.11 8.70 -27.36
C LYS A 2 -8.08 8.24 -26.30
N TYR A 3 -7.29 9.15 -25.72
CA TYR A 3 -6.28 8.80 -24.71
C TYR A 3 -6.87 8.30 -23.38
N MET A 4 -8.01 8.85 -22.96
CA MET A 4 -8.67 8.45 -21.71
C MET A 4 -9.28 7.05 -21.82
N ASP A 5 -9.82 6.70 -22.99
CA ASP A 5 -10.39 5.38 -23.25
C ASP A 5 -9.29 4.30 -23.32
N SER A 6 -8.12 4.63 -23.88
CA SER A 6 -6.96 3.72 -23.86
C SER A 6 -6.41 3.49 -22.46
N LEU A 7 -6.30 4.54 -21.62
CA LEU A 7 -5.84 4.39 -20.23
C LEU A 7 -6.80 3.57 -19.38
N ARG A 8 -8.12 3.72 -19.58
CA ARG A 8 -9.14 2.89 -18.91
C ARG A 8 -8.99 1.42 -19.31
N SER A 9 -8.87 1.14 -20.61
CA SER A 9 -8.69 -0.23 -21.10
C SER A 9 -7.41 -0.89 -20.57
N LEU A 10 -6.32 -0.12 -20.41
CA LEU A 10 -5.07 -0.61 -19.83
C LEU A 10 -5.21 -0.93 -18.33
N SER A 11 -5.87 -0.04 -17.58
CA SER A 11 -6.13 -0.24 -16.16
C SER A 11 -7.04 -1.45 -15.91
N ASP A 12 -8.11 -1.61 -16.70
CA ASP A 12 -9.00 -2.78 -16.63
C ASP A 12 -8.27 -4.09 -16.97
N HIS A 13 -7.38 -4.07 -17.97
CA HIS A 13 -6.58 -5.24 -18.32
C HIS A 13 -5.64 -5.65 -17.18
N CYS A 14 -4.92 -4.69 -16.59
CA CYS A 14 -4.04 -4.95 -15.44
C CYS A 14 -4.81 -5.52 -14.25
N ARG A 15 -6.04 -5.03 -14.00
CA ARG A 15 -6.89 -5.55 -12.94
C ARG A 15 -7.27 -7.01 -13.16
N ILE A 16 -7.71 -7.36 -14.38
CA ILE A 16 -8.07 -8.74 -14.72
C ILE A 16 -6.87 -9.68 -14.58
N GLU A 17 -5.70 -9.26 -15.08
CA GLU A 17 -4.47 -10.06 -14.97
C GLU A 17 -4.08 -10.29 -13.50
N THR A 18 -4.22 -9.26 -12.66
CA THR A 18 -3.99 -9.35 -11.21
C THR A 18 -4.93 -10.37 -10.56
N GLU A 19 -6.22 -10.31 -10.87
CA GLU A 19 -7.24 -11.22 -10.33
C GLU A 19 -6.95 -12.69 -10.74
N VAL A 20 -6.58 -12.92 -12.00
CA VAL A 20 -6.22 -14.25 -12.51
C VAL A 20 -4.95 -14.81 -11.85
N ASN A 21 -3.91 -13.98 -11.70
CA ASN A 21 -2.66 -14.40 -11.06
C ASN A 21 -2.89 -14.76 -9.58
N LEU A 22 -3.64 -13.92 -8.86
CA LEU A 22 -3.98 -14.17 -7.47
C LEU A 22 -4.79 -15.46 -7.30
N GLN A 23 -5.76 -15.69 -8.19
CA GLN A 23 -6.57 -16.91 -8.20
C GLN A 23 -5.70 -18.15 -8.48
N THR A 24 -4.80 -18.08 -9.46
CA THR A 24 -3.90 -19.19 -9.82
C THR A 24 -3.01 -19.59 -8.63
N VAL A 25 -2.42 -18.63 -7.94
CA VAL A 25 -1.60 -18.90 -6.76
C VAL A 25 -2.48 -19.45 -5.63
N ALA A 26 -3.67 -18.90 -5.41
CA ALA A 26 -4.59 -19.39 -4.38
C ALA A 26 -5.03 -20.84 -4.60
N GLU A 27 -5.31 -21.24 -5.85
CA GLU A 27 -5.69 -22.60 -6.21
C GLU A 27 -4.60 -23.62 -5.88
N ALA A 28 -3.32 -23.26 -6.04
CA ALA A 28 -2.20 -24.12 -5.65
C ALA A 28 -2.20 -24.48 -4.16
N TYR A 29 -2.83 -23.66 -3.32
CA TYR A 29 -3.00 -23.89 -1.88
C TYR A 29 -4.42 -24.34 -1.50
N GLY A 30 -5.25 -24.70 -2.49
CA GLY A 30 -6.64 -25.12 -2.27
C GLY A 30 -7.54 -24.01 -1.74
N LEU A 31 -7.16 -22.75 -1.94
CA LEU A 31 -7.95 -21.57 -1.58
C LEU A 31 -8.79 -21.13 -2.78
N ARG A 32 -9.93 -20.50 -2.49
CA ARG A 32 -10.81 -19.89 -3.49
C ARG A 32 -10.93 -18.42 -3.19
N THR A 33 -10.80 -17.57 -4.21
CA THR A 33 -11.10 -16.14 -4.05
C THR A 33 -12.54 -15.97 -3.60
N PRO A 34 -12.80 -15.13 -2.58
CA PRO A 34 -14.15 -14.79 -2.19
C PRO A 34 -14.82 -13.99 -3.31
N PRO A 35 -16.16 -14.02 -3.40
CA PRO A 35 -16.88 -13.12 -4.29
C PRO A 35 -16.63 -11.67 -3.84
N ILE A 36 -16.54 -10.75 -4.80
CA ILE A 36 -16.47 -9.32 -4.49
C ILE A 36 -17.78 -8.93 -3.80
N GLU A 37 -17.71 -8.55 -2.52
CA GLU A 37 -18.90 -8.12 -1.80
C GLU A 37 -19.38 -6.75 -2.31
N ALA A 38 -20.68 -6.67 -2.59
CA ALA A 38 -21.31 -5.42 -3.01
C ALA A 38 -21.42 -4.46 -1.82
N ASN A 39 -20.48 -3.52 -1.76
CA ASN A 39 -20.53 -2.20 -1.12
C ASN A 39 -21.45 -2.02 0.13
N ASN A 40 -21.02 -2.55 1.28
CA ASN A 40 -21.71 -2.35 2.57
C ASN A 40 -21.11 -1.24 3.46
N ASN A 41 -20.20 -0.39 2.95
CA ASN A 41 -19.39 0.53 3.77
C ASN A 41 -18.61 -0.16 4.91
N GLU A 42 -18.48 -1.49 4.87
CA GLU A 42 -17.75 -2.31 5.82
C GLU A 42 -16.46 -2.84 5.21
N VAL A 43 -15.55 -3.28 6.08
CA VAL A 43 -14.31 -3.94 5.67
C VAL A 43 -14.70 -5.30 5.11
N ASP A 44 -14.18 -5.64 3.94
CA ASP A 44 -14.43 -6.94 3.32
C ASP A 44 -13.64 -8.01 4.11
N VAL A 45 -14.30 -8.58 5.11
CA VAL A 45 -13.72 -9.58 6.02
C VAL A 45 -13.41 -10.89 5.30
N ALA A 46 -14.15 -11.22 4.25
CA ALA A 46 -13.90 -12.41 3.44
C ALA A 46 -12.57 -12.25 2.68
N GLN A 47 -12.35 -11.08 2.07
CA GLN A 47 -11.10 -10.75 1.40
C GLN A 47 -9.92 -10.68 2.39
N VAL A 48 -10.12 -10.10 3.58
CA VAL A 48 -9.09 -10.09 4.65
C VAL A 48 -8.71 -11.52 5.02
N ALA A 49 -9.69 -12.38 5.33
CA ALA A 49 -9.44 -13.77 5.73
C ALA A 49 -8.76 -14.56 4.60
N PHE A 50 -9.20 -14.37 3.35
CA PHE A 50 -8.60 -14.99 2.18
C PHE A 50 -7.14 -14.59 1.99
N LEU A 51 -6.84 -13.29 1.96
CA LEU A 51 -5.47 -12.79 1.76
C LEU A 51 -4.55 -13.18 2.91
N SER A 52 -5.03 -13.14 4.15
CA SER A 52 -4.26 -13.59 5.30
C SER A 52 -3.94 -15.08 5.22
N LYS A 53 -4.93 -15.92 4.89
CA LYS A 53 -4.71 -17.35 4.73
C LYS A 53 -3.76 -17.65 3.57
N LEU A 54 -3.86 -16.91 2.47
CA LEU A 54 -2.96 -17.06 1.32
C LEU A 54 -1.53 -16.68 1.71
N ALA A 55 -1.32 -15.57 2.41
CA ALA A 55 -0.02 -15.15 2.91
C ALA A 55 0.62 -16.23 3.81
N THR A 56 -0.14 -16.74 4.79
CA THR A 56 0.34 -17.80 5.68
C THR A 56 0.61 -19.11 4.95
N SER A 57 -0.27 -19.53 4.04
CA SER A 57 -0.14 -20.81 3.33
C SER A 57 1.01 -20.80 2.32
N SER A 58 1.21 -19.66 1.65
CA SER A 58 2.28 -19.50 0.66
C SER A 58 3.65 -19.27 1.27
N GLY A 59 3.72 -18.77 2.50
CA GLY A 59 4.98 -18.45 3.16
C GLY A 59 5.81 -17.39 2.43
N LEU A 60 5.18 -16.62 1.53
CA LEU A 60 5.89 -15.61 0.74
C LEU A 60 6.45 -14.51 1.64
N PRO A 61 7.70 -14.05 1.39
CA PRO A 61 8.20 -12.81 1.94
C PRO A 61 7.27 -11.64 1.60
N LEU A 62 7.22 -10.60 2.45
CA LEU A 62 6.33 -9.46 2.23
C LEU A 62 6.47 -8.84 0.83
N PRO A 63 7.68 -8.58 0.28
CA PRO A 63 7.83 -8.02 -1.06
C PRO A 63 7.16 -8.88 -2.13
N ASP A 64 7.34 -10.20 -2.09
CA ASP A 64 6.79 -11.12 -3.08
C ASP A 64 5.26 -11.24 -2.95
N PHE A 65 4.76 -11.22 -1.72
CA PHE A 65 3.31 -11.20 -1.50
C PHE A 65 2.67 -9.89 -1.99
N VAL A 66 3.31 -8.75 -1.76
CA VAL A 66 2.86 -7.45 -2.30
C VAL A 66 2.93 -7.44 -3.83
N ARG A 67 3.98 -8.01 -4.44
CA ARG A 67 4.08 -8.18 -5.89
C ARG A 67 2.88 -8.94 -6.44
N LEU A 68 2.53 -10.06 -5.83
CA LEU A 68 1.37 -10.88 -6.19
C LEU A 68 0.07 -10.06 -6.11
N VAL A 69 -0.18 -9.40 -4.98
CA VAL A 69 -1.42 -8.62 -4.76
C VAL A 69 -1.51 -7.40 -5.70
N ARG A 70 -0.38 -6.82 -6.09
CA ARG A 70 -0.29 -5.67 -7.00
C ARG A 70 -0.26 -6.05 -8.48
N GLY A 71 -0.27 -7.34 -8.82
CA GLY A 71 -0.14 -7.81 -10.20
C GLY A 71 1.20 -7.45 -10.84
N GLN A 72 2.28 -7.44 -10.06
CA GLN A 72 3.62 -7.28 -10.61
C GLN A 72 4.06 -8.61 -11.23
N THR A 73 4.40 -8.57 -12.52
CA THR A 73 4.90 -9.71 -13.29
C THR A 73 6.29 -9.39 -13.83
N ASP A 74 6.96 -10.36 -14.46
CA ASP A 74 8.22 -10.09 -15.16
C ASP A 74 8.01 -9.21 -16.40
N ALA A 75 6.83 -9.27 -17.01
CA ALA A 75 6.47 -8.45 -18.16
C ALA A 75 6.10 -7.01 -17.77
N ASP A 76 5.45 -6.83 -16.61
CA ASP A 76 5.16 -5.51 -16.03
C ASP A 76 5.52 -5.53 -14.53
N PRO A 77 6.76 -5.14 -14.18
CA PRO A 77 7.22 -5.15 -12.79
C PRO A 77 6.73 -3.94 -11.99
N ARG A 78 6.05 -2.96 -12.61
CA ARG A 78 5.72 -1.69 -11.96
C ARG A 78 4.78 -1.91 -10.77
N PRO A 79 5.06 -1.36 -9.58
CA PRO A 79 4.18 -1.50 -8.42
C PRO A 79 2.87 -0.71 -8.54
N ASN A 80 2.89 0.40 -9.28
CA ASN A 80 1.70 1.19 -9.58
C ASN A 80 1.41 1.14 -11.08
N LYS A 81 0.36 0.41 -11.46
CA LYS A 81 -0.03 0.19 -12.86
C LYS A 81 -0.54 1.45 -13.57
N ASP A 82 -0.91 2.47 -12.79
CA ASP A 82 -1.41 3.75 -13.30
C ASP A 82 -0.29 4.76 -13.58
N LEU A 83 0.98 4.47 -13.22
CA LEU A 83 2.12 5.34 -13.50
C LEU A 83 2.93 4.85 -14.70
N TYR A 84 3.38 5.77 -15.55
CA TYR A 84 4.05 5.46 -16.82
C TYR A 84 5.35 6.22 -16.96
N GLU A 85 6.37 5.53 -17.48
CA GLU A 85 7.68 6.11 -17.74
C GLU A 85 7.59 7.23 -18.75
N PHE A 86 8.36 8.29 -18.52
CA PHE A 86 8.53 9.34 -19.51
C PHE A 86 9.68 8.99 -20.46
N PRO A 87 9.55 9.37 -21.75
CA PRO A 87 10.68 9.31 -22.67
C PRO A 87 11.75 10.30 -22.24
N ARG A 88 13.01 9.97 -22.52
CA ARG A 88 14.16 10.81 -22.15
C ARG A 88 14.00 12.23 -22.72
N PRO A 89 14.01 13.28 -21.89
CA PRO A 89 13.87 14.66 -22.36
C PRO A 89 15.15 15.16 -23.03
N HIS A 90 14.99 16.05 -24.02
CA HIS A 90 16.11 16.68 -24.71
C HIS A 90 16.90 17.65 -23.83
N ASN A 91 16.23 18.33 -22.90
CA ASN A 91 16.85 19.30 -22.00
C ASN A 91 17.64 18.57 -20.89
N PRO A 92 18.98 18.71 -20.84
CA PRO A 92 19.80 18.06 -19.81
C PRO A 92 19.47 18.51 -18.39
N ALA A 93 18.96 19.73 -18.21
CA ALA A 93 18.65 20.29 -16.90
C ALA A 93 17.56 19.51 -16.13
N VAL A 94 16.77 18.68 -16.81
CA VAL A 94 15.72 17.85 -16.20
C VAL A 94 16.06 16.36 -16.18
N HIS A 95 17.29 15.98 -16.55
CA HIS A 95 17.68 14.56 -16.61
C HIS A 95 17.62 13.89 -15.24
N GLU A 96 18.05 14.57 -14.18
CA GLU A 96 17.97 14.02 -12.82
C GLU A 96 16.52 13.73 -12.40
N LEU A 97 15.61 14.69 -12.61
CA LEU A 97 14.19 14.52 -12.30
C LEU A 97 13.56 13.40 -13.14
N TRP A 98 13.93 13.31 -14.43
CA TRP A 98 13.48 12.24 -15.31
C TRP A 98 13.94 10.87 -14.82
N HIS A 99 15.21 10.74 -14.44
CA HIS A 99 15.76 9.50 -13.87
C HIS A 99 15.01 9.11 -12.59
N ARG A 100 14.85 10.04 -11.64
CA ARG A 100 14.14 9.81 -10.38
C ARG A 100 12.68 9.41 -10.60
N TRP A 101 11.97 10.05 -11.54
CA TRP A 101 10.59 9.71 -11.87
C TRP A 101 10.45 8.29 -12.43
N ASN A 102 11.29 7.93 -13.41
CA ASN A 102 11.24 6.59 -14.00
C ASN A 102 11.68 5.52 -13.00
N ASP A 103 12.61 5.82 -12.09
CA ASP A 103 13.01 4.93 -10.99
C ASP A 103 11.84 4.64 -10.04
N VAL A 104 11.10 5.68 -9.63
CA VAL A 104 9.87 5.53 -8.81
C VAL A 104 8.79 4.72 -9.54
N ILE A 105 8.70 4.80 -10.86
CA ILE A 105 7.74 4.00 -11.62
C ILE A 105 8.14 2.53 -11.68
N ALA A 106 9.42 2.26 -11.88
CA ALA A 106 9.94 0.90 -11.99
C ALA A 106 9.91 0.19 -10.62
N HIS A 107 10.25 0.91 -9.55
CA HIS A 107 10.54 0.29 -8.25
C HIS A 107 9.61 0.77 -7.11
N GLY A 108 8.82 1.81 -7.33
CA GLY A 108 8.10 2.49 -6.27
C GLY A 108 9.01 3.42 -5.47
N VAL A 109 8.49 3.98 -4.38
CA VAL A 109 9.31 4.74 -3.44
C VAL A 109 10.09 3.75 -2.58
N VAL A 110 11.41 3.77 -2.71
CA VAL A 110 12.33 2.94 -1.91
C VAL A 110 13.08 3.85 -0.94
N PRO A 111 12.67 3.92 0.34
CA PRO A 111 13.38 4.70 1.34
C PRO A 111 14.74 4.07 1.65
N GLU A 112 15.73 4.93 1.90
CA GLU A 112 17.02 4.52 2.45
C GLU A 112 16.90 4.38 3.96
N TRP A 113 17.34 3.24 4.50
CA TRP A 113 17.23 2.94 5.93
C TRP A 113 18.58 3.13 6.62
N LEU A 114 18.56 3.77 7.78
CA LEU A 114 19.74 3.88 8.64
C LEU A 114 20.12 2.49 9.20
N PRO A 115 21.43 2.19 9.39
CA PRO A 115 21.89 0.93 9.97
C PRO A 115 21.35 0.65 11.38
N THR A 116 20.84 1.67 12.06
CA THR A 116 20.22 1.58 13.39
C THR A 116 18.80 1.01 13.37
N ARG A 117 18.19 0.85 12.18
CA ARG A 117 16.85 0.27 12.05
C ARG A 117 16.86 -1.18 12.54
N PRO A 118 16.02 -1.55 13.53
CA PRO A 118 15.95 -2.93 13.97
C PRO A 118 15.24 -3.80 12.92
N GLY A 119 15.65 -5.06 12.80
CA GLY A 119 14.99 -6.03 11.92
C GLY A 119 13.56 -6.40 12.35
N GLN A 120 13.19 -6.10 13.59
CA GLN A 120 11.85 -6.27 14.14
C GLN A 120 11.53 -5.12 15.11
N GLN A 121 10.31 -4.59 15.03
CA GLN A 121 9.85 -3.53 15.93
C GLN A 121 9.69 -4.06 17.37
N GLN A 122 10.40 -3.45 18.33
CA GLN A 122 10.44 -3.90 19.74
C GLN A 122 9.19 -3.52 20.54
N GLY A 123 8.53 -2.42 20.18
CA GLY A 123 7.34 -1.93 20.85
C GLY A 123 6.43 -1.20 19.87
N ARG A 124 5.11 -1.32 20.08
CA ARG A 124 4.09 -0.71 19.23
C ARG A 124 3.34 0.35 20.02
N SER A 125 3.34 1.57 19.52
CA SER A 125 2.58 2.66 20.11
C SER A 125 1.09 2.50 19.80
N SER A 126 0.25 2.83 20.77
CA SER A 126 -1.20 2.93 20.56
C SER A 126 -1.52 4.06 19.60
N ASN A 127 -2.64 3.95 18.89
CA ASN A 127 -3.19 5.04 18.09
C ASN A 127 -3.46 6.29 18.95
N HIS A 128 -3.40 7.46 18.32
CA HIS A 128 -3.70 8.73 18.97
C HIS A 128 -5.15 8.79 19.44
N THR A 129 -5.41 9.43 20.58
CA THR A 129 -6.75 9.51 21.17
C THR A 129 -7.77 10.21 20.26
N SER A 130 -7.30 11.02 19.30
CA SER A 130 -8.15 11.69 18.31
C SER A 130 -9.03 10.71 17.52
N ILE A 131 -8.64 9.44 17.36
CA ILE A 131 -9.45 8.47 16.62
C ILE A 131 -10.77 8.12 17.31
N ASN A 132 -10.86 8.28 18.63
CA ASN A 132 -11.95 7.71 19.44
C ASN A 132 -13.31 8.29 19.06
N ASP A 133 -13.35 9.59 18.75
CA ASP A 133 -14.59 10.29 18.37
C ASP A 133 -14.96 10.09 16.89
N HIS A 134 -14.09 9.45 16.11
CA HIS A 134 -14.22 9.32 14.65
C HIS A 134 -14.18 7.87 14.14
N LEU A 135 -14.26 6.87 15.02
CA LEU A 135 -14.14 5.44 14.66
C LEU A 135 -15.00 4.99 13.46
N PRO A 136 -16.29 5.40 13.31
CA PRO A 136 -17.08 5.03 12.13
C PRO A 136 -16.47 5.54 10.82
N LYS A 137 -15.95 6.77 10.81
CA LYS A 137 -15.31 7.37 9.63
C LYS A 137 -13.93 6.78 9.36
N VAL A 138 -13.18 6.46 10.41
CA VAL A 138 -11.91 5.72 10.27
C VAL A 138 -12.16 4.39 9.56
N ARG A 139 -13.17 3.63 10.00
CA ARG A 139 -13.58 2.40 9.33
C ARG A 139 -13.94 2.67 7.87
N GLN A 140 -14.81 3.64 7.59
CA GLN A 140 -15.19 3.99 6.21
C GLN A 140 -13.98 4.32 5.32
N HIS A 141 -12.98 5.03 5.86
CA HIS A 141 -11.75 5.36 5.14
C HIS A 141 -10.92 4.10 4.84
N ILE A 142 -10.81 3.18 5.79
CA ILE A 142 -10.16 1.87 5.60
C ILE A 142 -10.92 1.04 4.56
N CYS A 143 -12.25 0.93 4.66
CA CYS A 143 -13.10 0.21 3.70
C CYS A 143 -12.91 0.76 2.29
N LYS A 144 -12.89 2.09 2.15
CA LYS A 144 -12.62 2.74 0.87
C LYS A 144 -11.20 2.45 0.37
N GLY A 145 -10.20 2.54 1.23
CA GLY A 145 -8.81 2.24 0.87
C GLY A 145 -8.60 0.79 0.44
N GLN A 146 -9.23 -0.17 1.12
CA GLN A 146 -9.25 -1.58 0.73
C GLN A 146 -9.90 -1.76 -0.64
N ARG A 147 -11.11 -1.21 -0.83
CA ARG A 147 -11.87 -1.32 -2.08
C ARG A 147 -11.16 -0.70 -3.27
N ASP A 148 -10.52 0.46 -3.07
CA ASP A 148 -9.76 1.15 -4.10
C ASP A 148 -8.40 0.46 -4.38
N GLY A 149 -8.08 -0.67 -3.73
CA GLY A 149 -6.79 -1.34 -3.86
C GLY A 149 -5.61 -0.54 -3.29
N ARG A 150 -5.87 0.52 -2.51
CA ARG A 150 -4.84 1.35 -1.89
C ARG A 150 -4.24 0.69 -0.65
N TYR A 151 -5.05 -0.05 0.11
CA TYR A 151 -4.63 -0.75 1.32
C TYR A 151 -4.73 -2.26 1.18
N LEU A 152 -3.66 -2.96 1.55
CA LEU A 152 -3.70 -4.38 1.87
C LEU A 152 -4.15 -4.50 3.33
N VAL A 153 -5.33 -5.06 3.56
CA VAL A 153 -5.88 -5.28 4.91
C VAL A 153 -5.77 -6.76 5.21
N VAL A 154 -5.05 -7.09 6.29
CA VAL A 154 -4.75 -8.46 6.71
C VAL A 154 -4.84 -8.57 8.24
N GLN A 155 -4.93 -9.81 8.71
CA GLN A 155 -4.85 -10.21 10.11
C GLN A 155 -3.48 -9.85 10.72
N ALA A 156 -3.50 -9.39 11.97
CA ALA A 156 -2.32 -8.84 12.66
C ALA A 156 -1.26 -9.91 12.98
N GLU A 157 -1.66 -11.17 12.98
CA GLU A 157 -0.82 -12.35 13.19
C GLU A 157 0.28 -12.47 12.12
N LEU A 158 0.08 -11.91 10.92
CA LEU A 158 1.11 -11.86 9.88
C LEU A 158 2.34 -11.03 10.25
N LEU A 159 2.27 -10.22 11.31
CA LEU A 159 3.45 -9.52 11.84
C LEU A 159 4.51 -10.49 12.38
N GLU A 160 4.14 -11.74 12.69
CA GLU A 160 5.10 -12.79 13.04
C GLU A 160 5.82 -13.34 11.79
N GLN A 161 5.13 -13.38 10.65
CA GLN A 161 5.69 -13.82 9.36
C GLN A 161 6.50 -12.71 8.67
N TRP A 162 6.11 -11.45 8.86
CA TRP A 162 6.74 -10.27 8.26
C TRP A 162 7.30 -9.35 9.35
N PRO A 163 8.39 -9.75 10.04
CA PRO A 163 9.00 -8.96 11.11
C PRO A 163 9.49 -7.58 10.62
N GLU A 164 9.70 -7.41 9.31
CA GLU A 164 10.08 -6.16 8.67
C GLU A 164 8.99 -5.08 8.68
N VAL A 165 7.72 -5.42 8.99
CA VAL A 165 6.61 -4.47 9.07
C VAL A 165 6.71 -3.65 10.35
N PHE A 166 6.77 -2.33 10.19
CA PHE A 166 6.68 -1.37 11.29
C PHE A 166 5.25 -0.83 11.40
N VAL A 167 4.71 -0.86 12.62
CA VAL A 167 3.38 -0.32 12.93
C VAL A 167 3.54 1.09 13.48
N SER A 168 3.06 2.07 12.73
CA SER A 168 2.94 3.46 13.16
C SER A 168 1.56 3.75 13.75
N PRO A 169 1.46 4.62 14.78
CA PRO A 169 0.17 5.11 15.25
C PRO A 169 -0.59 5.82 14.14
N VAL A 170 -1.91 5.77 14.27
CA VAL A 170 -2.81 6.53 13.43
C VAL A 170 -3.52 7.60 14.25
N GLY A 171 -3.66 8.78 13.67
CA GLY A 171 -4.50 9.87 14.18
C GLY A 171 -5.49 10.33 13.12
N VAL A 172 -6.44 11.16 13.55
CA VAL A 172 -7.38 11.85 12.64
C VAL A 172 -7.29 13.35 12.83
N VAL A 173 -7.55 14.07 11.75
CA VAL A 173 -7.79 15.52 11.76
C VAL A 173 -9.05 15.83 10.96
N ASP A 174 -9.81 16.83 11.42
CA ASP A 174 -10.97 17.31 10.68
C ASP A 174 -10.54 18.02 9.40
N LYS A 175 -11.28 17.76 8.33
CA LYS A 175 -11.05 18.42 7.04
C LYS A 175 -11.83 19.73 7.01
N ALA A 176 -11.10 20.85 7.02
CA ALA A 176 -11.70 22.16 6.84
C ALA A 176 -12.39 22.28 5.46
N GLY A 177 -13.60 22.85 5.43
CA GLY A 177 -14.32 23.18 4.20
C GLY A 177 -15.01 22.02 3.48
N ALA A 178 -15.20 20.86 4.14
CA ALA A 178 -16.04 19.79 3.60
C ALA A 178 -17.53 20.05 3.86
N ASP A 179 -18.39 19.60 2.94
CA ASP A 179 -19.85 19.58 3.13
C ASP A 179 -20.22 18.50 4.14
N GLY A 180 -20.07 18.85 5.43
CA GLY A 180 -20.26 17.95 6.56
C GLY A 180 -18.94 17.50 7.19
N PRO A 181 -19.02 16.76 8.31
CA PRO A 181 -17.84 16.43 9.07
C PRO A 181 -17.06 15.33 8.33
N ASP A 182 -15.93 15.67 7.72
CA ASP A 182 -15.01 14.78 7.01
C ASP A 182 -13.66 14.75 7.73
N ILE A 183 -12.92 13.64 7.63
CA ILE A 183 -11.64 13.46 8.33
C ILE A 183 -10.52 13.11 7.37
N ARG A 184 -9.29 13.39 7.78
CA ARG A 184 -8.09 12.79 7.19
C ARG A 184 -7.47 11.83 8.19
N LEU A 185 -7.27 10.60 7.76
CA LEU A 185 -6.48 9.62 8.50
C LEU A 185 -4.99 9.92 8.27
N ILE A 186 -4.21 10.02 9.34
CA ILE A 186 -2.78 10.33 9.28
C ILE A 186 -2.01 9.21 9.98
N ASN A 187 -1.06 8.62 9.25
CA ASN A 187 -0.06 7.77 9.86
C ASN A 187 1.03 8.66 10.47
N ASP A 188 1.28 8.51 11.76
CA ASP A 188 2.34 9.24 12.44
C ASP A 188 3.66 8.49 12.32
N TYR A 189 4.38 8.77 11.23
CA TYR A 189 5.69 8.16 10.96
C TYR A 189 6.81 8.73 11.83
N SER A 190 6.54 9.79 12.60
CA SER A 190 7.48 10.46 13.52
C SER A 190 7.32 10.02 14.99
N PHE A 191 6.35 9.16 15.30
CA PHE A 191 6.11 8.69 16.66
C PHE A 191 6.27 7.17 16.79
N PRO A 192 6.82 6.67 17.92
CA PRO A 192 7.42 7.43 19.02
C PRO A 192 8.83 7.90 18.67
N GLU A 193 9.22 9.04 19.23
CA GLU A 193 10.57 9.61 19.03
C GLU A 193 11.67 8.60 19.40
N GLY A 194 12.70 8.52 18.57
CA GLY A 194 13.83 7.60 18.70
C GLY A 194 13.53 6.15 18.28
N SER A 195 12.30 5.83 17.87
CA SER A 195 11.94 4.50 17.36
C SER A 195 10.81 4.51 16.33
N SER A 196 10.61 5.66 15.67
CA SER A 196 9.64 5.84 14.59
C SER A 196 10.23 5.46 13.23
N VAL A 197 9.38 5.35 12.21
CA VAL A 197 9.84 5.10 10.83
C VAL A 197 10.78 6.22 10.36
N ASN A 198 10.47 7.46 10.70
CA ASN A 198 11.29 8.61 10.33
C ASN A 198 12.66 8.59 11.02
N ASP A 199 12.75 8.15 12.27
CA ASP A 199 14.03 8.03 12.98
C ASP A 199 14.97 6.97 12.36
N PHE A 200 14.40 6.04 11.60
CA PHE A 200 15.13 4.98 10.91
C PHE A 200 15.35 5.25 9.42
N THR A 201 14.83 6.34 8.89
CA THR A 201 14.98 6.71 7.46
C THR A 201 16.14 7.69 7.32
N ASP A 202 17.00 7.47 6.33
CA ASP A 202 18.05 8.44 6.01
C ASP A 202 17.44 9.64 5.28
N GLN A 203 17.49 10.80 5.94
CA GLN A 203 16.96 12.07 5.41
C GLN A 203 18.05 12.95 4.80
N THR A 204 19.31 12.51 4.77
CA THR A 204 20.42 13.31 4.26
C THR A 204 20.38 13.47 2.73
N GLY A 205 19.64 12.60 2.03
CA GLY A 205 19.36 12.68 0.59
C GLY A 205 18.09 13.47 0.22
N ASP A 206 17.25 13.86 1.19
CA ASP A 206 15.92 14.45 1.00
C ASP A 206 15.93 15.98 0.78
N HIS A 207 17.03 16.54 0.29
CA HIS A 207 17.04 17.90 -0.25
C HIS A 207 16.30 17.92 -1.60
N LEU A 208 14.97 17.91 -1.52
CA LEU A 208 14.04 18.33 -2.57
C LEU A 208 14.16 19.84 -2.84
#